data_AF-A0A960YPT9-F1
#
_entry.id   AF-A0A960YPT9-F1
#
_cell.length_a   1.000
_cell.length_b   1.000
_cell.length_c   1.000
_cell.angle_alpha   90.00
_cell.angle_beta   90.00
_cell.angle_gamma   90.00
#
_symmetry.space_group_name_H-M   'P 1'
#
loop_
_entity.id
_entity.type
_entity.pdbx_description
1 polymer ?
#
loop_
_entity_poly.entity_id
_entity_poly.type
_entity_poly.pdbx_seq_one_letter_code
_entity_poly.pdbx_strand_id
1 'polypeptide(L)'
;TAANAWWSNPLVSVGAGGISMNTSGTIYNAPASVTTTGAITADVNGVTFVTAPGVSLETNVAAHQISVNNHDFIWIETRMSHIDGSGSSSGIFIRDSAFVTVENSFLANYPGFGSAGQVRLINNRALLFRNMIIANNQSSSGINVYADGADSHHLWFDQVRVFNNGSGLFFRGNSPGVIRDMLVTRSIFQNNASFGISADQGIQNSLFMNVLTANNGGDGLDLRGTILSSGNTVMNLVSVNNGGGGLLPGDNSQFINLGFSDNSTDDVLAPVGTGNIYSGVLYSGQASLVPDDRDGRCTAVGAGSGMANDGDCSPEGPSDHTVISAFDLSDQFRGPNGSPAAYNIGLAWFMLANQYMGFGRSLLIPLSYPDNSHRGQCDGTALTGCDRYDWQLVNTAPSPGFRNALSCAGMTPAVTHTFTTGSYTFLRNSYEIATDAKWDLPMCMGDESCLFTPNLGAYQGHGGIVDSGCADLSADPTFGDVDFREMNTNGVP
;
A
#
# COMPACT_ATOMS: atom_id res chain seq x y z
N THR A 1 38.18 -11.31 -9.58
CA THR A 1 37.63 -12.45 -8.84
C THR A 1 36.55 -11.91 -7.93
N ALA A 2 35.31 -12.41 -8.04
CA ALA A 2 34.27 -12.05 -7.07
C ALA A 2 34.73 -12.53 -5.69
N ALA A 3 34.52 -11.74 -4.63
CA ALA A 3 34.83 -12.17 -3.28
C ALA A 3 33.99 -13.42 -2.94
N ASN A 4 34.57 -14.42 -2.29
CA ASN A 4 33.84 -15.63 -1.87
C ASN A 4 33.03 -15.43 -0.57
N ALA A 5 33.11 -14.24 0.02
CA ALA A 5 32.40 -13.86 1.23
C ALA A 5 32.03 -12.37 1.16
N TRP A 6 30.87 -12.01 1.71
CA TRP A 6 30.57 -10.63 2.09
C TRP A 6 30.70 -10.58 3.61
N TRP A 7 31.77 -9.94 4.08
CA TRP A 7 32.22 -10.03 5.47
C TRP A 7 32.60 -11.47 5.88
N SER A 8 31.91 -12.06 6.86
CA SER A 8 32.13 -13.46 7.32
C SER A 8 31.18 -14.47 6.69
N ASN A 9 30.15 -14.01 5.98
CA ASN A 9 29.13 -14.86 5.39
C ASN A 9 29.60 -15.46 4.07
N PRO A 10 29.53 -16.79 3.88
CA PRO A 10 29.80 -17.40 2.58
C PRO A 10 28.85 -16.89 1.49
N LEU A 11 29.37 -16.74 0.26
CA LEU A 11 28.55 -16.47 -0.92
C LEU A 11 28.36 -17.73 -1.76
N VAL A 12 27.12 -18.03 -2.12
CA VAL A 12 26.78 -19.14 -3.01
C VAL A 12 25.97 -18.62 -4.19
N SER A 13 26.47 -18.84 -5.41
CA SER A 13 25.77 -18.38 -6.61
C SER A 13 24.59 -19.28 -6.98
N VAL A 14 23.47 -18.65 -7.30
CA VAL A 14 22.26 -19.31 -7.80
C VAL A 14 22.37 -19.55 -9.30
N GLY A 15 22.18 -20.80 -9.72
CA GLY A 15 22.20 -21.20 -11.13
C GLY A 15 20.80 -21.26 -11.75
N ALA A 16 20.75 -21.55 -13.05
CA ALA A 16 19.49 -21.70 -13.79
C ALA A 16 18.59 -22.82 -13.22
N GLY A 17 19.17 -23.86 -12.61
CA GLY A 17 18.41 -24.94 -11.99
C GLY A 17 17.68 -24.57 -10.69
N GLY A 18 17.74 -23.31 -10.24
CA GLY A 18 17.32 -22.92 -8.89
C GLY A 18 18.36 -23.29 -7.84
N ILE A 19 17.99 -23.24 -6.56
CA ILE A 19 18.86 -23.62 -5.45
C ILE A 19 18.09 -23.98 -4.18
N SER A 20 18.66 -24.86 -3.38
CA SER A 20 18.27 -25.10 -1.99
C SER A 20 19.19 -24.26 -1.09
N MET A 21 18.61 -23.31 -0.36
CA MET A 21 19.32 -22.47 0.61
C MET A 21 19.39 -23.23 1.95
N ASN A 22 20.41 -24.08 2.06
CA ASN A 22 20.54 -25.11 3.10
C ASN A 22 21.68 -24.87 4.10
N THR A 23 22.40 -23.74 4.01
CA THR A 23 23.52 -23.41 4.89
C THR A 23 23.23 -22.11 5.62
N SER A 24 23.00 -22.17 6.93
CA SER A 24 22.70 -20.98 7.75
C SER A 24 23.88 -19.98 7.74
N GLY A 25 23.58 -18.69 7.82
CA GLY A 25 24.56 -17.62 7.72
C GLY A 25 25.18 -17.45 6.33
N THR A 26 24.56 -18.01 5.29
CA THR A 26 25.02 -17.93 3.90
C THR A 26 24.16 -16.96 3.10
N ILE A 27 24.81 -16.27 2.17
CA ILE A 27 24.15 -15.37 1.23
C ILE A 27 24.15 -16.03 -0.14
N TYR A 28 22.96 -16.31 -0.63
CA TYR A 28 22.71 -16.87 -1.93
C TYR A 28 22.48 -15.72 -2.91
N ASN A 29 23.28 -15.64 -3.97
CA ASN A 29 23.23 -14.50 -4.88
C ASN A 29 23.04 -14.90 -6.34
N ALA A 30 22.28 -14.10 -7.07
CA ALA A 30 22.25 -14.13 -8.53
C ALA A 30 23.12 -12.98 -9.07
N PRO A 31 24.38 -13.24 -9.47
CA PRO A 31 25.31 -12.19 -9.90
C PRO A 31 25.06 -11.70 -11.34
N ALA A 32 24.25 -12.42 -12.11
CA ALA A 32 23.89 -12.10 -13.49
C ALA A 32 22.44 -12.52 -13.74
N SER A 33 21.79 -11.87 -14.72
CA SER A 33 20.43 -12.25 -15.11
C SER A 33 20.38 -13.70 -15.55
N VAL A 34 19.41 -14.43 -15.02
CA VAL A 34 19.30 -15.87 -15.22
C VAL A 34 17.84 -16.23 -15.44
N THR A 35 17.60 -17.06 -16.45
CA THR A 35 16.33 -17.75 -16.60
C THR A 35 16.36 -18.99 -15.72
N THR A 36 15.61 -18.97 -14.62
CA THR A 36 15.52 -20.10 -13.70
C THR A 36 14.46 -21.09 -14.17
N THR A 37 14.82 -22.37 -14.23
CA THR A 37 13.93 -23.51 -14.49
C THR A 37 13.61 -24.30 -13.22
N GLY A 38 14.16 -23.90 -12.07
CA GLY A 38 13.86 -24.47 -10.76
C GLY A 38 13.63 -23.40 -9.70
N ALA A 39 13.01 -23.82 -8.59
CA ALA A 39 12.70 -22.96 -7.46
C ALA A 39 13.93 -22.63 -6.61
N ILE A 40 13.84 -21.54 -5.88
CA ILE A 40 14.77 -21.13 -4.82
C ILE A 40 14.06 -21.39 -3.50
N THR A 41 14.53 -22.37 -2.72
CA THR A 41 13.85 -22.81 -1.50
C THR A 41 14.72 -22.54 -0.29
N ALA A 42 14.17 -21.90 0.74
CA ALA A 42 14.79 -21.85 2.06
C ALA A 42 14.58 -23.20 2.75
N ASP A 43 15.68 -23.89 3.11
CA ASP A 43 15.64 -25.16 3.84
C ASP A 43 16.22 -25.05 5.26
N VAL A 44 16.78 -23.89 5.61
CA VAL A 44 17.28 -23.56 6.95
C VAL A 44 17.03 -22.08 7.27
N ASN A 45 17.05 -21.75 8.57
CA ASN A 45 16.91 -20.38 9.05
C ASN A 45 18.19 -19.55 8.84
N GLY A 46 18.05 -18.23 8.86
CA GLY A 46 19.20 -17.32 8.83
C GLY A 46 19.92 -17.32 7.48
N VAL A 47 19.18 -17.38 6.38
CA VAL A 47 19.73 -17.29 5.01
C VAL A 47 19.22 -16.04 4.32
N THR A 48 20.01 -15.57 3.36
CA THR A 48 19.71 -14.38 2.57
C THR A 48 19.74 -14.72 1.10
N PHE A 49 18.75 -14.24 0.34
CA PHE A 49 18.75 -14.28 -1.11
C PHE A 49 18.81 -12.86 -1.69
N VAL A 50 19.75 -12.61 -2.60
CA VAL A 50 19.91 -11.30 -3.25
C VAL A 50 20.16 -11.42 -4.76
N THR A 51 19.48 -10.60 -5.56
CA THR A 51 19.89 -10.32 -6.95
C THR A 51 20.82 -9.12 -6.98
N ALA A 52 21.92 -9.18 -7.73
CA ALA A 52 22.78 -8.01 -7.89
C ALA A 52 22.03 -6.81 -8.52
N PRO A 53 22.47 -5.55 -8.31
CA PRO A 53 21.82 -4.39 -8.92
C PRO A 53 21.71 -4.52 -10.44
N GLY A 54 20.50 -4.31 -10.97
CA GLY A 54 20.21 -4.42 -12.41
C GLY A 54 20.08 -5.86 -12.95
N VAL A 55 20.33 -6.88 -12.12
CA VAL A 55 20.10 -8.29 -12.46
C VAL A 55 18.64 -8.65 -12.28
N SER A 56 18.09 -9.47 -13.18
CA SER A 56 16.72 -9.98 -13.08
C SER A 56 16.71 -11.51 -13.15
N LEU A 57 15.86 -12.13 -12.34
CA LEU A 57 15.47 -13.53 -12.53
C LEU A 57 14.28 -13.57 -13.47
N GLU A 58 14.40 -14.33 -14.54
CA GLU A 58 13.26 -14.67 -15.38
C GLU A 58 12.87 -16.11 -15.11
N THR A 59 11.59 -16.43 -15.12
CA THR A 59 11.16 -17.79 -14.80
C THR A 59 10.00 -18.26 -15.65
N ASN A 60 10.01 -19.57 -15.91
CA ASN A 60 8.89 -20.33 -16.42
C ASN A 60 8.51 -21.47 -15.46
N VAL A 61 8.94 -21.36 -14.20
CA VAL A 61 8.74 -22.40 -13.19
C VAL A 61 7.26 -22.46 -12.82
N ALA A 62 6.67 -23.65 -12.95
CA ALA A 62 5.27 -23.89 -12.58
C ALA A 62 5.03 -23.83 -11.06
N ALA A 63 6.08 -23.98 -10.26
CA ALA A 63 6.07 -23.85 -8.79
C ALA A 63 6.42 -22.42 -8.33
N HIS A 64 6.31 -22.14 -7.03
CA HIS A 64 6.71 -20.85 -6.46
C HIS A 64 8.21 -20.56 -6.72
N GLN A 65 8.55 -19.34 -7.17
CA GLN A 65 9.92 -19.02 -7.54
C GLN A 65 10.84 -18.96 -6.33
N ILE A 66 10.43 -18.25 -5.28
CA ILE A 66 11.08 -18.25 -3.97
C ILE A 66 10.08 -18.83 -2.97
N SER A 67 10.48 -19.89 -2.27
CA SER A 67 9.65 -20.57 -1.28
C SER A 67 10.31 -20.57 0.08
N VAL A 68 9.60 -20.08 1.10
CA VAL A 68 10.01 -20.09 2.50
C VAL A 68 8.91 -20.78 3.30
N ASN A 69 9.16 -22.02 3.74
CA ASN A 69 8.15 -22.82 4.41
C ASN A 69 8.67 -23.28 5.77
N ASN A 70 8.05 -22.86 6.85
CA ASN A 70 8.45 -23.21 8.22
C ASN A 70 9.92 -22.84 8.52
N HIS A 71 10.33 -21.65 8.07
CA HIS A 71 11.68 -21.12 8.28
C HIS A 71 11.66 -19.65 8.68
N ASP A 72 12.55 -19.29 9.61
CA ASP A 72 12.60 -17.96 10.20
C ASP A 72 13.90 -17.22 9.85
N PHE A 73 13.89 -15.90 10.03
CA PHE A 73 15.07 -15.02 9.83
C PHE A 73 15.61 -15.09 8.40
N ILE A 74 14.73 -14.87 7.43
CA ILE A 74 15.07 -14.90 6.01
C ILE A 74 15.07 -13.47 5.46
N TRP A 75 16.06 -13.13 4.64
CA TRP A 75 16.13 -11.84 3.95
C TRP A 75 16.09 -12.05 2.43
N ILE A 76 15.23 -11.32 1.73
CA ILE A 76 15.06 -11.43 0.28
C ILE A 76 15.15 -10.03 -0.36
N GLU A 77 16.07 -9.86 -1.31
CA GLU A 77 16.08 -8.76 -2.26
C GLU A 77 16.13 -9.31 -3.67
N THR A 78 15.09 -9.07 -4.47
CA THR A 78 15.00 -9.70 -5.78
C THR A 78 14.35 -8.80 -6.81
N ARG A 79 14.87 -8.86 -8.03
CA ARG A 79 14.11 -8.44 -9.21
C ARG A 79 13.79 -9.67 -10.03
N MET A 80 12.51 -9.91 -10.26
CA MET A 80 12.07 -11.10 -10.97
C MET A 80 10.77 -10.92 -11.74
N SER A 81 10.62 -11.71 -12.80
CA SER A 81 9.43 -11.74 -13.63
C SER A 81 9.14 -13.12 -14.18
N HIS A 82 7.86 -13.48 -14.26
CA HIS A 82 7.43 -14.63 -15.05
C HIS A 82 7.47 -14.29 -16.56
N ILE A 83 7.96 -15.21 -17.39
CA ILE A 83 8.21 -14.96 -18.82
C ILE A 83 6.92 -14.81 -19.61
N ASP A 84 5.94 -15.67 -19.35
CA ASP A 84 4.71 -15.78 -20.13
C ASP A 84 3.44 -15.50 -19.31
N GLY A 85 3.59 -15.24 -18.01
CA GLY A 85 2.49 -15.02 -17.08
C GLY A 85 1.49 -16.16 -17.00
N SER A 86 1.90 -17.37 -17.39
CA SER A 86 1.07 -18.55 -17.39
C SER A 86 1.38 -19.46 -16.19
N GLY A 87 0.49 -20.40 -15.90
CA GLY A 87 0.66 -21.35 -14.80
C GLY A 87 0.08 -20.89 -13.46
N SER A 88 0.55 -21.51 -12.39
CA SER A 88 0.01 -21.35 -11.03
C SER A 88 1.14 -21.07 -10.03
N SER A 89 2.06 -20.16 -10.37
CA SER A 89 3.22 -19.82 -9.56
C SER A 89 3.06 -18.45 -8.90
N SER A 90 3.48 -18.36 -7.64
CA SER A 90 3.75 -17.08 -6.97
C SER A 90 5.23 -16.78 -7.11
N GLY A 91 5.60 -15.51 -7.23
CA GLY A 91 7.00 -15.12 -7.19
C GLY A 91 7.60 -15.40 -5.81
N ILE A 92 6.93 -14.93 -4.75
CA ILE A 92 7.31 -15.22 -3.37
C ILE A 92 6.17 -15.97 -2.69
N PHE A 93 6.50 -17.11 -2.10
CA PHE A 93 5.61 -17.89 -1.26
C PHE A 93 6.24 -18.05 0.12
N ILE A 94 5.52 -17.61 1.14
CA ILE A 94 5.93 -17.73 2.53
C ILE A 94 4.81 -18.41 3.29
N ARG A 95 5.11 -19.52 3.98
CA ARG A 95 4.15 -20.28 4.76
C ARG A 95 4.69 -20.65 6.13
N ASP A 96 3.85 -20.53 7.15
CA ASP A 96 4.11 -20.98 8.52
C ASP A 96 5.47 -20.45 9.06
N SER A 97 5.85 -19.22 8.69
CA SER A 97 7.18 -18.65 8.89
C SER A 97 7.14 -17.31 9.64
N ALA A 98 8.28 -16.91 10.23
CA ALA A 98 8.42 -15.66 10.95
C ALA A 98 9.71 -14.89 10.67
N PHE A 99 9.72 -13.59 10.96
CA PHE A 99 10.92 -12.75 10.83
C PHE A 99 11.53 -12.80 9.42
N VAL A 100 10.67 -12.83 8.39
CA VAL A 100 11.10 -12.72 6.99
C VAL A 100 11.02 -11.26 6.56
N THR A 101 12.12 -10.76 6.01
CA THR A 101 12.19 -9.44 5.39
C THR A 101 12.28 -9.60 3.87
N VAL A 102 11.39 -8.94 3.14
CA VAL A 102 11.46 -8.78 1.69
C VAL A 102 11.61 -7.30 1.41
N GLU A 103 12.77 -6.91 0.90
CA GLU A 103 13.10 -5.51 0.70
C GLU A 103 13.59 -5.25 -0.72
N ASN A 104 13.41 -4.01 -1.22
CA ASN A 104 13.95 -3.53 -2.50
C ASN A 104 13.64 -4.51 -3.65
N SER A 105 12.44 -5.07 -3.63
CA SER A 105 12.07 -6.21 -4.46
C SER A 105 11.04 -5.86 -5.53
N PHE A 106 11.23 -6.39 -6.72
CA PHE A 106 10.47 -6.09 -7.93
C PHE A 106 9.92 -7.40 -8.50
N LEU A 107 8.60 -7.54 -8.56
CA LEU A 107 7.92 -8.73 -9.04
C LEU A 107 6.97 -8.35 -10.16
N ALA A 108 7.00 -9.10 -11.26
CA ALA A 108 6.03 -8.93 -12.32
C ALA A 108 5.56 -10.25 -12.93
N ASN A 109 4.36 -10.23 -13.49
CA ASN A 109 3.82 -11.27 -14.34
C ASN A 109 3.53 -12.61 -13.65
N TYR A 110 3.61 -12.72 -12.32
CA TYR A 110 3.30 -14.00 -11.67
C TYR A 110 1.77 -14.17 -11.60
N PRO A 111 1.17 -15.19 -12.24
CA PRO A 111 -0.29 -15.36 -12.23
C PRO A 111 -0.85 -15.72 -10.83
N GLY A 112 -0.01 -16.26 -9.96
CA GLY A 112 -0.40 -16.77 -8.64
C GLY A 112 -1.08 -18.13 -8.73
N PHE A 113 -0.99 -18.91 -7.65
CA PHE A 113 -1.67 -20.20 -7.57
C PHE A 113 -3.17 -20.01 -7.28
N GLY A 114 -4.06 -20.37 -8.20
CA GLY A 114 -5.52 -20.37 -7.94
C GLY A 114 -6.06 -19.07 -7.33
N SER A 115 -5.66 -17.93 -7.91
CA SER A 115 -6.00 -16.58 -7.44
C SER A 115 -5.29 -16.11 -6.14
N ALA A 116 -4.19 -16.75 -5.74
CA ALA A 116 -3.49 -16.45 -4.48
C ALA A 116 -2.29 -15.47 -4.60
N GLY A 117 -2.22 -14.69 -5.67
CA GLY A 117 -1.31 -13.56 -5.86
C GLY A 117 0.17 -13.82 -6.15
N GLN A 118 0.90 -12.74 -6.48
CA GLN A 118 2.34 -12.77 -6.80
C GLN A 118 3.20 -12.99 -5.55
N VAL A 119 2.82 -12.33 -4.46
CA VAL A 119 3.32 -12.61 -3.10
C VAL A 119 2.20 -13.30 -2.35
N ARG A 120 2.46 -14.51 -1.88
CA ARG A 120 1.47 -15.32 -1.16
C ARG A 120 2.00 -15.65 0.22
N LEU A 121 1.23 -15.26 1.23
CA LEU A 121 1.54 -15.43 2.63
C LEU A 121 0.49 -16.34 3.26
N ILE A 122 0.90 -17.42 3.94
CA ILE A 122 0.00 -18.32 4.66
C ILE A 122 0.46 -18.47 6.12
N ASN A 123 -0.38 -18.12 7.09
CA ASN A 123 -0.13 -18.33 8.52
C ASN A 123 1.22 -17.77 9.01
N ASN A 124 1.54 -16.54 8.63
CA ASN A 124 2.85 -15.97 8.92
C ASN A 124 2.79 -14.92 10.03
N ARG A 125 3.92 -14.73 10.71
CA ARG A 125 4.02 -13.70 11.75
C ARG A 125 5.28 -12.85 11.63
N ALA A 126 5.21 -11.59 12.04
CA ALA A 126 6.39 -10.72 12.13
C ALA A 126 7.18 -10.64 10.80
N LEU A 127 6.50 -10.35 9.69
CA LEU A 127 7.15 -10.16 8.38
C LEU A 127 7.23 -8.67 8.03
N LEU A 128 8.29 -8.30 7.32
CA LEU A 128 8.50 -6.94 6.80
C LEU A 128 8.62 -6.98 5.28
N PHE A 129 7.77 -6.20 4.60
CA PHE A 129 7.82 -5.95 3.17
C PHE A 129 8.07 -4.47 2.95
N ARG A 130 9.23 -4.10 2.41
CA ARG A 130 9.62 -2.69 2.25
C ARG A 130 10.12 -2.39 0.84
N ASN A 131 9.80 -1.20 0.32
CA ASN A 131 10.31 -0.71 -0.97
C ASN A 131 10.05 -1.69 -2.13
N MET A 132 8.83 -2.23 -2.21
CA MET A 132 8.49 -3.23 -3.20
C MET A 132 7.71 -2.65 -4.39
N ILE A 133 7.93 -3.23 -5.57
CA ILE A 133 7.06 -3.07 -6.74
C ILE A 133 6.48 -4.43 -7.13
N ILE A 134 5.16 -4.53 -7.23
CA ILE A 134 4.45 -5.74 -7.66
C ILE A 134 3.50 -5.36 -8.80
N ALA A 135 3.73 -5.90 -9.99
CA ALA A 135 3.08 -5.42 -11.20
C ALA A 135 2.55 -6.54 -12.11
N ASN A 136 1.47 -6.28 -12.83
CA ASN A 136 1.01 -7.10 -13.95
C ASN A 136 0.65 -8.57 -13.62
N ASN A 137 -0.18 -8.79 -12.60
CA ASN A 137 -0.88 -10.07 -12.42
C ASN A 137 -2.35 -9.95 -12.81
N GLN A 138 -2.67 -10.10 -14.10
CA GLN A 138 -4.00 -9.80 -14.61
C GLN A 138 -5.13 -10.66 -14.02
N SER A 139 -4.81 -11.84 -13.48
CA SER A 139 -5.80 -12.82 -13.01
C SER A 139 -6.04 -12.83 -11.50
N SER A 140 -5.20 -12.13 -10.72
CA SER A 140 -5.08 -12.43 -9.29
C SER A 140 -4.44 -11.26 -8.52
N SER A 141 -4.33 -11.36 -7.20
CA SER A 141 -3.85 -10.26 -6.36
C SER A 141 -2.35 -9.97 -6.55
N GLY A 142 -1.89 -8.75 -6.26
CA GLY A 142 -0.46 -8.50 -6.13
C GLY A 142 0.07 -9.21 -4.88
N ILE A 143 -0.54 -8.93 -3.74
CA ILE A 143 -0.25 -9.57 -2.45
C ILE A 143 -1.49 -10.26 -1.92
N ASN A 144 -1.34 -11.50 -1.49
CA ASN A 144 -2.38 -12.29 -0.84
C ASN A 144 -1.91 -12.71 0.56
N VAL A 145 -2.62 -12.24 1.58
CA VAL A 145 -2.44 -12.69 2.96
C VAL A 145 -3.56 -13.66 3.28
N TYR A 146 -3.18 -14.90 3.55
CA TYR A 146 -4.10 -15.99 3.75
C TYR A 146 -3.87 -16.68 5.10
N ALA A 147 -4.94 -17.15 5.71
CA ALA A 147 -4.89 -17.88 6.97
C ALA A 147 -5.86 -19.06 6.93
N ASP A 148 -5.32 -20.29 6.84
CA ASP A 148 -6.12 -21.51 6.64
C ASP A 148 -6.54 -22.25 7.92
N GLY A 149 -6.10 -21.77 9.08
CA GLY A 149 -6.41 -22.35 10.38
C GLY A 149 -5.50 -21.88 11.51
N ALA A 150 -4.31 -21.37 11.17
CA ALA A 150 -3.47 -20.56 12.06
C ALA A 150 -3.58 -19.07 11.70
N ASP A 151 -3.18 -18.18 12.60
CA ASP A 151 -3.27 -16.74 12.37
C ASP A 151 -2.11 -16.20 11.52
N SER A 152 -2.39 -15.15 10.77
CA SER A 152 -1.39 -14.28 10.14
C SER A 152 -1.42 -12.92 10.81
N HIS A 153 -0.32 -12.53 11.45
CA HIS A 153 -0.32 -11.34 12.30
C HIS A 153 1.05 -10.63 12.41
N HIS A 154 1.08 -9.35 12.76
CA HIS A 154 2.30 -8.52 12.72
C HIS A 154 2.97 -8.52 11.34
N LEU A 155 2.21 -8.23 10.28
CA LEU A 155 2.78 -8.06 8.94
C LEU A 155 2.87 -6.58 8.62
N TRP A 156 4.05 -6.12 8.24
CA TRP A 156 4.29 -4.73 7.89
C TRP A 156 4.60 -4.58 6.40
N PHE A 157 3.75 -3.83 5.70
CA PHE A 157 3.92 -3.41 4.31
C PHE A 157 4.22 -1.91 4.27
N ASP A 158 5.45 -1.55 3.91
CA ASP A 158 5.91 -0.17 3.87
C ASP A 158 6.44 0.21 2.50
N GLN A 159 6.00 1.37 1.97
CA GLN A 159 6.45 1.83 0.65
C GLN A 159 6.27 0.76 -0.45
N VAL A 160 5.16 0.02 -0.37
CA VAL A 160 4.80 -1.02 -1.33
C VAL A 160 3.94 -0.41 -2.43
N ARG A 161 4.27 -0.75 -3.68
CA ARG A 161 3.56 -0.29 -4.87
C ARG A 161 3.00 -1.49 -5.61
N VAL A 162 1.68 -1.55 -5.69
CA VAL A 162 0.97 -2.66 -6.33
C VAL A 162 0.06 -2.13 -7.42
N PHE A 163 0.31 -2.52 -8.66
CA PHE A 163 -0.48 -2.03 -9.78
C PHE A 163 -0.64 -2.99 -10.95
N ASN A 164 -1.71 -2.78 -11.72
CA ASN A 164 -2.04 -3.63 -12.86
C ASN A 164 -2.23 -5.11 -12.47
N ASN A 165 -2.80 -5.38 -11.31
CA ASN A 165 -3.14 -6.74 -10.86
C ASN A 165 -4.65 -6.93 -10.80
N GLY A 166 -5.13 -8.15 -10.57
CA GLY A 166 -6.54 -8.42 -10.26
C GLY A 166 -7.02 -7.63 -9.03
N SER A 167 -6.25 -7.67 -7.94
CA SER A 167 -6.43 -6.81 -6.74
C SER A 167 -5.05 -6.36 -6.24
N GLY A 168 -4.96 -5.27 -5.49
CA GLY A 168 -3.68 -4.84 -4.90
C GLY A 168 -3.25 -5.75 -3.74
N LEU A 169 -3.76 -5.46 -2.54
CA LEU A 169 -3.56 -6.25 -1.33
C LEU A 169 -4.86 -6.92 -0.91
N PHE A 170 -4.84 -8.23 -0.76
CA PHE A 170 -6.03 -9.02 -0.45
C PHE A 170 -5.83 -9.88 0.79
N PHE A 171 -6.71 -9.72 1.76
CA PHE A 171 -6.74 -10.50 2.99
C PHE A 171 -7.86 -11.54 2.93
N ARG A 172 -7.52 -12.79 3.28
CA ARG A 172 -8.49 -13.89 3.33
C ARG A 172 -8.21 -14.83 4.49
N GLY A 173 -9.06 -14.81 5.51
CA GLY A 173 -9.10 -15.86 6.53
C GLY A 173 -9.96 -17.04 6.09
N ASN A 174 -9.95 -18.10 6.90
CA ASN A 174 -11.03 -19.09 6.97
C ASN A 174 -11.91 -18.91 8.23
N SER A 175 -11.62 -17.92 9.07
CA SER A 175 -12.36 -17.60 10.29
C SER A 175 -12.17 -16.12 10.69
N PRO A 176 -13.08 -15.51 11.47
CA PRO A 176 -12.89 -14.16 12.01
C PRO A 176 -11.59 -14.04 12.83
N GLY A 177 -10.88 -12.92 12.70
CA GLY A 177 -9.76 -12.56 13.58
C GLY A 177 -8.47 -13.36 13.37
N VAL A 178 -8.42 -14.26 12.38
CA VAL A 178 -7.17 -14.97 12.03
C VAL A 178 -6.19 -14.08 11.26
N ILE A 179 -6.63 -12.95 10.71
CA ILE A 179 -5.75 -11.93 10.14
C ILE A 179 -5.89 -10.67 11.00
N ARG A 180 -4.80 -10.25 11.63
CA ARG A 180 -4.81 -9.15 12.60
C ARG A 180 -3.45 -8.48 12.77
N ASP A 181 -3.40 -7.28 13.33
CA ASP A 181 -2.14 -6.58 13.57
C ASP A 181 -1.33 -6.34 12.28
N MET A 182 -2.03 -5.95 11.20
CA MET A 182 -1.37 -5.52 9.96
C MET A 182 -0.95 -4.05 10.09
N LEU A 183 0.20 -3.72 9.52
CA LEU A 183 0.67 -2.35 9.39
C LEU A 183 0.90 -2.06 7.90
N VAL A 184 0.15 -1.15 7.32
CA VAL A 184 0.29 -0.75 5.91
C VAL A 184 0.59 0.75 5.85
N THR A 185 1.83 1.09 5.51
CA THR A 185 2.33 2.46 5.58
C THR A 185 2.88 2.94 4.25
N ARG A 186 2.67 4.23 3.92
CA ARG A 186 3.32 4.92 2.79
C ARG A 186 3.19 4.18 1.45
N SER A 187 2.09 3.47 1.24
CA SER A 187 1.93 2.48 0.17
C SER A 187 0.87 2.90 -0.86
N ILE A 188 1.01 2.40 -2.09
CA ILE A 188 0.16 2.76 -3.24
C ILE A 188 -0.41 1.51 -3.90
N PHE A 189 -1.74 1.44 -3.99
CA PHE A 189 -2.48 0.36 -4.62
C PHE A 189 -3.35 0.92 -5.74
N GLN A 190 -2.89 0.79 -6.98
CA GLN A 190 -3.48 1.53 -8.09
C GLN A 190 -3.72 0.67 -9.34
N ASN A 191 -4.65 1.10 -10.21
CA ASN A 191 -4.88 0.47 -11.52
C ASN A 191 -5.08 -1.05 -11.45
N ASN A 192 -5.68 -1.58 -10.37
CA ASN A 192 -5.99 -3.00 -10.25
C ASN A 192 -7.39 -3.27 -10.82
N ALA A 193 -7.65 -4.45 -11.39
CA ALA A 193 -8.92 -4.79 -12.03
C ALA A 193 -10.12 -4.68 -11.08
N SER A 194 -9.92 -5.05 -9.81
CA SER A 194 -10.90 -5.02 -8.74
C SER A 194 -10.43 -4.05 -7.67
N PHE A 195 -10.05 -4.51 -6.48
CA PHE A 195 -9.81 -3.64 -5.33
C PHE A 195 -8.38 -3.11 -5.24
N GLY A 196 -8.20 -1.93 -4.65
CA GLY A 196 -6.89 -1.51 -4.16
C GLY A 196 -6.45 -2.36 -2.97
N ILE A 197 -7.22 -2.33 -1.89
CA ILE A 197 -7.07 -3.17 -0.71
C ILE A 197 -8.43 -3.78 -0.37
N SER A 198 -8.48 -5.08 -0.07
CA SER A 198 -9.74 -5.74 0.29
C SER A 198 -9.53 -6.84 1.32
N ALA A 199 -10.51 -6.99 2.22
CA ALA A 199 -10.64 -8.11 3.15
C ALA A 199 -11.89 -8.93 2.82
N ASP A 200 -11.71 -10.20 2.45
CA ASP A 200 -12.82 -11.14 2.20
C ASP A 200 -13.42 -11.66 3.51
N GLN A 201 -12.56 -11.94 4.49
CA GLN A 201 -12.94 -12.27 5.86
C GLN A 201 -12.23 -11.28 6.77
N GLY A 202 -13.00 -10.56 7.59
CA GLY A 202 -12.57 -9.33 8.25
C GLY A 202 -11.20 -9.40 8.93
N ILE A 203 -10.47 -8.29 8.84
CA ILE A 203 -9.19 -8.08 9.50
C ILE A 203 -9.38 -7.33 10.83
N GLN A 204 -8.51 -7.59 11.80
CA GLN A 204 -8.63 -6.98 13.12
C GLN A 204 -7.41 -6.16 13.53
N ASN A 205 -7.61 -5.14 14.36
CA ASN A 205 -6.54 -4.44 15.07
C ASN A 205 -5.39 -4.01 14.14
N SER A 206 -5.71 -3.53 12.94
CA SER A 206 -4.73 -3.20 11.91
C SER A 206 -4.67 -1.69 11.67
N LEU A 207 -3.48 -1.19 11.33
CA LEU A 207 -3.20 0.21 11.08
C LEU A 207 -2.83 0.44 9.61
N PHE A 208 -3.57 1.32 8.95
CA PHE A 208 -3.30 1.81 7.60
C PHE A 208 -2.97 3.30 7.70
N MET A 209 -1.79 3.72 7.25
CA MET A 209 -1.35 5.11 7.39
C MET A 209 -0.63 5.61 6.13
N ASN A 210 -1.01 6.79 5.64
CA ASN A 210 -0.41 7.40 4.44
C ASN A 210 -0.55 6.48 3.22
N VAL A 211 -1.78 6.06 2.92
CA VAL A 211 -2.08 5.10 1.85
C VAL A 211 -2.78 5.80 0.69
N LEU A 212 -2.41 5.46 -0.54
CA LEU A 212 -3.12 5.87 -1.74
C LEU A 212 -3.75 4.63 -2.41
N THR A 213 -5.04 4.70 -2.69
CA THR A 213 -5.74 3.74 -3.57
C THR A 213 -6.33 4.47 -4.76
N ALA A 214 -5.92 4.15 -5.98
CA ALA A 214 -6.23 5.01 -7.12
C ALA A 214 -6.57 4.23 -8.39
N ASN A 215 -7.62 4.66 -9.09
CA ASN A 215 -7.95 4.16 -10.42
C ASN A 215 -8.14 2.63 -10.47
N ASN A 216 -8.58 2.00 -9.38
CA ASN A 216 -8.90 0.58 -9.36
C ASN A 216 -10.29 0.35 -9.98
N GLY A 217 -10.55 -0.84 -10.54
CA GLY A 217 -11.83 -1.15 -11.20
C GLY A 217 -12.97 -1.49 -10.24
N GLY A 218 -12.67 -1.77 -8.98
CA GLY A 218 -13.59 -1.95 -7.86
C GLY A 218 -13.35 -0.89 -6.78
N ASP A 219 -13.53 -1.23 -5.51
CA ASP A 219 -13.36 -0.28 -4.39
C ASP A 219 -11.88 0.06 -4.11
N GLY A 220 -11.63 1.24 -3.55
CA GLY A 220 -10.30 1.64 -3.10
C GLY A 220 -9.82 0.81 -1.91
N LEU A 221 -10.52 0.94 -0.77
CA LEU A 221 -10.32 0.15 0.44
C LEU A 221 -11.64 -0.49 0.90
N ASP A 222 -11.75 -1.82 0.82
CA ASP A 222 -12.91 -2.59 1.30
C ASP A 222 -12.56 -3.42 2.55
N LEU A 223 -13.11 -3.02 3.69
CA LEU A 223 -12.97 -3.67 4.99
C LEU A 223 -14.25 -4.35 5.46
N ARG A 224 -15.31 -4.40 4.65
CA ARG A 224 -16.58 -5.04 5.06
C ARG A 224 -16.40 -6.53 5.27
N GLY A 225 -15.79 -7.22 4.32
CA GLY A 225 -15.73 -8.68 4.30
C GLY A 225 -17.08 -9.37 4.46
N THR A 226 -17.05 -10.70 4.45
CA THR A 226 -18.18 -11.56 4.85
C THR A 226 -18.39 -11.56 6.36
N ILE A 227 -17.33 -11.24 7.09
CA ILE A 227 -17.32 -10.92 8.51
C ILE A 227 -16.68 -9.53 8.62
N LEU A 228 -17.31 -8.64 9.38
CA LEU A 228 -16.86 -7.25 9.51
C LEU A 228 -15.46 -7.19 10.14
N SER A 229 -14.56 -6.50 9.44
CA SER A 229 -13.26 -6.12 10.00
C SER A 229 -13.48 -5.23 11.22
N SER A 230 -12.65 -5.30 12.26
CA SER A 230 -12.88 -4.47 13.46
C SER A 230 -11.62 -4.01 14.19
N GLY A 231 -11.72 -2.90 14.93
CA GLY A 231 -10.58 -2.35 15.67
C GLY A 231 -9.48 -1.78 14.79
N ASN A 232 -9.78 -1.48 13.53
CA ASN A 232 -8.78 -0.96 12.61
C ASN A 232 -8.65 0.56 12.75
N THR A 233 -7.47 1.09 12.44
CA THR A 233 -7.25 2.53 12.30
C THR A 233 -6.78 2.81 10.88
N VAL A 234 -7.46 3.72 10.20
CA VAL A 234 -7.10 4.19 8.86
C VAL A 234 -6.84 5.68 8.94
N MET A 235 -5.66 6.10 8.52
CA MET A 235 -5.18 7.46 8.69
C MET A 235 -4.53 7.98 7.41
N ASN A 236 -4.82 9.23 7.05
CA ASN A 236 -4.24 9.88 5.87
C ASN A 236 -4.43 9.00 4.62
N LEU A 237 -5.65 8.49 4.42
CA LEU A 237 -6.02 7.71 3.24
C LEU A 237 -6.44 8.66 2.12
N VAL A 238 -5.88 8.47 0.93
CA VAL A 238 -6.43 9.04 -0.30
C VAL A 238 -6.97 7.91 -1.18
N SER A 239 -8.21 8.03 -1.62
CA SER A 239 -8.87 7.05 -2.48
C SER A 239 -9.61 7.72 -3.62
N VAL A 240 -9.07 7.57 -4.84
CA VAL A 240 -9.47 8.37 -6.00
C VAL A 240 -9.76 7.57 -7.25
N ASN A 241 -10.77 7.99 -8.00
CA ASN A 241 -11.18 7.39 -9.27
C ASN A 241 -11.42 5.87 -9.24
N ASN A 242 -11.91 5.30 -8.14
CA ASN A 242 -12.14 3.87 -8.07
C ASN A 242 -13.50 3.47 -8.67
N GLY A 243 -13.57 2.28 -9.27
CA GLY A 243 -14.75 1.73 -9.95
C GLY A 243 -15.90 1.35 -9.02
N GLY A 244 -15.62 1.26 -7.72
CA GLY A 244 -16.58 1.16 -6.63
C GLY A 244 -16.53 2.39 -5.73
N GLY A 245 -16.59 2.17 -4.42
CA GLY A 245 -16.49 3.20 -3.41
C GLY A 245 -15.05 3.51 -2.98
N GLY A 246 -14.86 4.67 -2.35
CA GLY A 246 -13.55 5.09 -1.87
C GLY A 246 -13.09 4.28 -0.66
N LEU A 247 -13.93 4.23 0.35
CA LEU A 247 -13.79 3.48 1.60
C LEU A 247 -15.09 2.75 1.93
N LEU A 248 -14.98 1.45 2.19
CA LEU A 248 -16.06 0.63 2.71
C LEU A 248 -15.60 0.08 4.07
N PRO A 249 -15.99 0.73 5.19
CA PRO A 249 -15.43 0.45 6.49
C PRO A 249 -15.96 -0.88 7.06
N GLY A 250 -15.21 -1.41 8.03
CA GLY A 250 -15.70 -2.45 8.94
C GLY A 250 -16.48 -1.85 10.11
N ASP A 251 -16.37 -2.49 11.28
CA ASP A 251 -16.93 -2.07 12.57
C ASP A 251 -15.86 -1.52 13.51
N ASN A 252 -16.28 -0.79 14.54
CA ASN A 252 -15.45 -0.39 15.69
C ASN A 252 -14.06 0.13 15.29
N SER A 253 -13.98 0.88 14.19
CA SER A 253 -12.74 1.33 13.57
C SER A 253 -12.65 2.85 13.61
N GLN A 254 -11.42 3.36 13.57
CA GLN A 254 -11.12 4.79 13.57
C GLN A 254 -10.65 5.22 12.19
N PHE A 255 -11.20 6.31 11.66
CA PHE A 255 -10.86 6.86 10.37
C PHE A 255 -10.47 8.33 10.54
N ILE A 256 -9.25 8.67 10.14
CA ILE A 256 -8.64 9.96 10.48
C ILE A 256 -8.07 10.56 9.20
N ASN A 257 -8.40 11.82 8.90
CA ASN A 257 -7.85 12.55 7.75
C ASN A 257 -8.00 11.78 6.43
N LEU A 258 -9.15 11.91 5.79
CA LEU A 258 -9.49 11.13 4.60
C LEU A 258 -9.62 12.04 3.38
N GLY A 259 -9.24 11.53 2.21
CA GLY A 259 -9.42 12.21 0.95
C GLY A 259 -10.02 11.28 -0.10
N PHE A 260 -11.21 11.61 -0.56
CA PHE A 260 -11.95 10.83 -1.53
C PHE A 260 -12.33 11.71 -2.71
N SER A 261 -12.21 11.17 -3.92
CA SER A 261 -12.78 11.85 -5.07
C SER A 261 -12.96 10.93 -6.28
N ASP A 262 -14.00 11.19 -7.07
CA ASP A 262 -14.33 10.46 -8.30
C ASP A 262 -14.53 8.95 -8.15
N ASN A 263 -14.90 8.49 -6.96
CA ASN A 263 -15.34 7.11 -6.79
C ASN A 263 -16.72 6.93 -7.45
N SER A 264 -16.99 5.74 -7.96
CA SER A 264 -18.15 5.47 -8.84
C SER A 264 -19.47 5.49 -8.11
N THR A 265 -19.46 4.96 -6.90
CA THR A 265 -20.62 4.89 -6.02
C THR A 265 -20.48 6.00 -5.00
N ASP A 266 -20.01 5.66 -3.81
CA ASP A 266 -19.88 6.50 -2.64
C ASP A 266 -18.40 6.68 -2.29
N ASP A 267 -18.04 7.87 -1.83
CA ASP A 267 -16.71 8.10 -1.27
C ASP A 267 -16.52 7.31 0.03
N VAL A 268 -17.56 7.27 0.87
CA VAL A 268 -17.65 6.36 2.00
C VAL A 268 -18.99 5.64 1.98
N LEU A 269 -18.97 4.32 1.81
CA LEU A 269 -20.15 3.48 1.91
C LEU A 269 -20.04 2.66 3.19
N ALA A 270 -20.77 3.07 4.24
CA ALA A 270 -20.84 2.43 5.56
C ALA A 270 -22.18 1.68 5.77
N PRO A 271 -22.43 0.55 5.08
CA PRO A 271 -23.75 -0.08 5.01
C PRO A 271 -24.11 -0.94 6.22
N VAL A 272 -23.15 -1.23 7.10
CA VAL A 272 -23.32 -2.15 8.25
C VAL A 272 -22.41 -1.81 9.43
N GLY A 273 -21.57 -0.78 9.31
CA GLY A 273 -20.56 -0.42 10.30
C GLY A 273 -21.18 0.15 11.56
N THR A 274 -20.89 -0.40 12.73
CA THR A 274 -21.25 0.16 14.05
C THR A 274 -20.02 0.50 14.87
N GLY A 275 -20.08 1.59 15.64
CA GLY A 275 -18.99 2.00 16.53
C GLY A 275 -17.79 2.62 15.81
N ASN A 276 -17.94 2.99 14.54
CA ASN A 276 -16.90 3.69 13.80
C ASN A 276 -16.80 5.14 14.25
N ILE A 277 -15.59 5.68 14.24
CA ILE A 277 -15.30 7.07 14.63
C ILE A 277 -14.50 7.72 13.51
N TYR A 278 -14.97 8.89 13.07
CA TYR A 278 -14.31 9.70 12.05
C TYR A 278 -13.78 10.98 12.70
N SER A 279 -12.54 11.36 12.38
CA SER A 279 -11.89 12.52 12.97
C SER A 279 -10.99 13.27 11.99
N GLY A 280 -10.71 14.54 12.29
CA GLY A 280 -9.84 15.38 11.46
C GLY A 280 -10.56 15.90 10.22
N VAL A 281 -9.88 15.89 9.07
CA VAL A 281 -10.44 16.39 7.80
C VAL A 281 -11.01 15.25 6.95
N LEU A 282 -12.13 15.48 6.29
CA LEU A 282 -12.67 14.58 5.28
C LEU A 282 -12.89 15.38 3.99
N TYR A 283 -11.99 15.19 3.03
CA TYR A 283 -12.14 15.74 1.70
C TYR A 283 -13.00 14.80 0.85
N SER A 284 -14.06 15.31 0.24
CA SER A 284 -14.92 14.58 -0.71
C SER A 284 -15.19 15.47 -1.92
N GLY A 285 -15.01 14.95 -3.13
CA GLY A 285 -15.15 15.79 -4.32
C GLY A 285 -15.31 15.02 -5.63
N GLN A 286 -15.71 15.71 -6.69
CA GLN A 286 -15.86 15.14 -8.03
C GLN A 286 -15.14 16.01 -9.06
N ALA A 287 -14.41 15.40 -10.00
CA ALA A 287 -13.85 16.08 -11.14
C ALA A 287 -14.94 16.64 -12.04
N SER A 288 -14.68 17.85 -12.55
CA SER A 288 -15.45 18.48 -13.63
C SER A 288 -16.94 18.75 -13.36
N LEU A 289 -17.40 18.69 -12.10
CA LEU A 289 -18.71 19.24 -11.73
C LEU A 289 -18.55 20.61 -11.08
N VAL A 290 -19.47 21.51 -11.44
CA VAL A 290 -19.67 22.79 -10.74
C VAL A 290 -20.05 22.47 -9.28
N PRO A 291 -19.60 23.25 -8.27
CA PRO A 291 -20.02 23.07 -6.88
C PRO A 291 -21.56 23.14 -6.80
N ASP A 292 -22.23 21.99 -6.75
CA ASP A 292 -23.69 21.89 -6.60
C ASP A 292 -24.04 20.50 -6.06
N ASP A 293 -24.64 20.47 -4.87
CA ASP A 293 -25.45 19.45 -4.15
C ASP A 293 -25.15 17.93 -4.32
N ARG A 294 -24.00 17.54 -4.89
CA ARG A 294 -23.48 16.15 -4.88
C ARG A 294 -22.13 16.04 -4.17
N ASP A 295 -21.83 17.06 -3.40
CA ASP A 295 -20.69 17.19 -2.52
C ASP A 295 -20.92 16.33 -1.28
N GLY A 296 -20.09 15.30 -1.07
CA GLY A 296 -20.39 14.24 -0.11
C GLY A 296 -21.21 13.14 -0.75
N ARG A 297 -20.54 12.02 -1.07
CA ARG A 297 -21.23 10.75 -1.33
C ARG A 297 -20.95 9.81 -0.18
N CYS A 298 -21.44 10.18 1.00
CA CYS A 298 -21.41 9.27 2.13
C CYS A 298 -22.77 8.62 2.29
N THR A 299 -22.80 7.30 2.12
CA THR A 299 -23.97 6.49 2.42
C THR A 299 -23.73 5.77 3.74
N ALA A 300 -24.42 6.24 4.79
CA ALA A 300 -24.43 5.63 6.11
C ALA A 300 -25.76 4.87 6.33
N VAL A 301 -25.69 3.57 6.63
CA VAL A 301 -26.91 2.78 6.90
C VAL A 301 -27.05 2.55 8.40
N GLY A 302 -27.94 3.33 9.02
CA GLY A 302 -28.33 3.17 10.42
C GLY A 302 -27.48 3.98 11.40
N ALA A 303 -27.90 3.95 12.66
CA ALA A 303 -27.25 4.71 13.73
C ALA A 303 -25.91 4.08 14.15
N GLY A 304 -24.95 4.93 14.49
CA GLY A 304 -23.65 4.49 15.02
C GLY A 304 -22.63 4.16 13.94
N SER A 305 -22.88 4.57 12.69
CA SER A 305 -21.93 4.44 11.59
C SER A 305 -20.78 5.44 11.68
N GLY A 306 -20.90 6.44 12.57
CA GLY A 306 -19.96 7.55 12.72
C GLY A 306 -20.22 8.70 11.74
N MET A 307 -21.16 8.54 10.80
CA MET A 307 -21.61 9.59 9.88
C MET A 307 -23.14 9.63 9.82
N ALA A 308 -23.70 10.81 9.60
CA ALA A 308 -25.11 10.99 9.40
C ALA A 308 -25.53 10.43 8.02
N ASN A 309 -26.76 9.93 7.95
CA ASN A 309 -27.35 9.49 6.69
C ASN A 309 -28.01 10.68 5.96
N ASP A 310 -27.20 11.69 5.62
CA ASP A 310 -27.63 12.94 4.99
C ASP A 310 -26.95 13.21 3.63
N GLY A 311 -26.06 12.33 3.16
CA GLY A 311 -25.28 12.50 1.94
C GLY A 311 -24.01 13.32 2.16
N ASP A 312 -24.10 14.36 2.98
CA ASP A 312 -23.04 15.36 3.23
C ASP A 312 -21.88 14.86 4.11
N CYS A 313 -21.86 13.56 4.44
CA CYS A 313 -20.85 12.97 5.33
C CYS A 313 -20.82 13.61 6.72
N SER A 314 -21.90 14.23 7.22
CA SER A 314 -21.86 14.95 8.49
C SER A 314 -21.47 14.03 9.65
N PRO A 315 -20.78 14.51 10.70
CA PRO A 315 -20.44 13.67 11.85
C PRO A 315 -21.68 13.18 12.59
N GLU A 316 -21.67 11.91 13.01
CA GLU A 316 -22.66 11.29 13.91
C GLU A 316 -21.98 10.75 15.16
N GLY A 317 -22.62 10.91 16.32
CA GLY A 317 -22.18 10.29 17.56
C GLY A 317 -20.83 10.87 18.04
N PRO A 318 -19.80 10.04 18.29
CA PRO A 318 -18.51 10.51 18.78
C PRO A 318 -17.58 11.06 17.69
N SER A 319 -17.96 11.00 16.41
CA SER A 319 -17.15 11.56 15.32
C SER A 319 -17.07 13.09 15.40
N ASP A 320 -15.91 13.64 15.05
CA ASP A 320 -15.61 15.09 15.12
C ASP A 320 -14.94 15.63 13.85
N HIS A 321 -15.06 14.90 12.74
CA HIS A 321 -14.45 15.32 11.48
C HIS A 321 -15.12 16.55 10.85
N THR A 322 -14.32 17.31 10.12
CA THR A 322 -14.75 18.43 9.28
C THR A 322 -14.78 17.99 7.83
N VAL A 323 -15.95 18.09 7.20
CA VAL A 323 -16.11 17.79 5.77
C VAL A 323 -15.70 19.01 4.94
N ILE A 324 -14.83 18.79 3.96
CA ILE A 324 -14.41 19.78 2.97
C ILE A 324 -14.79 19.24 1.60
N SER A 325 -15.74 19.90 0.95
CA SER A 325 -16.26 19.50 -0.35
C SER A 325 -15.90 20.49 -1.47
N ALA A 326 -16.31 20.19 -2.71
CA ALA A 326 -16.17 21.07 -3.88
C ALA A 326 -14.73 21.45 -4.29
N PHE A 327 -13.86 20.48 -4.56
CA PHE A 327 -12.57 20.76 -5.21
C PHE A 327 -12.32 19.84 -6.43
N ASP A 328 -11.73 20.42 -7.49
CA ASP A 328 -11.44 19.71 -8.74
C ASP A 328 -10.17 18.85 -8.58
N LEU A 329 -10.32 17.56 -8.83
CA LEU A 329 -9.25 16.57 -8.73
C LEU A 329 -8.28 16.63 -9.91
N SER A 330 -8.73 17.11 -11.08
CA SER A 330 -7.89 17.21 -12.27
C SER A 330 -6.70 18.16 -12.10
N ASP A 331 -6.78 19.04 -11.10
CA ASP A 331 -5.71 19.95 -10.73
C ASP A 331 -4.82 19.43 -9.58
N GLN A 332 -5.12 18.26 -8.99
CA GLN A 332 -4.40 17.79 -7.80
C GLN A 332 -3.22 16.89 -8.13
N PHE A 333 -3.33 16.04 -9.15
CA PHE A 333 -2.31 15.06 -9.53
C PHE A 333 -1.70 15.36 -10.90
N ARG A 334 -0.47 14.86 -11.15
CA ARG A 334 0.12 14.89 -12.49
C ARG A 334 -0.68 14.09 -13.52
N GLY A 335 -1.29 12.98 -13.10
CA GLY A 335 -2.15 12.17 -13.96
C GLY A 335 -1.37 11.30 -14.95
N PRO A 336 -1.94 10.97 -16.12
CA PRO A 336 -1.26 10.14 -17.12
C PRO A 336 0.00 10.83 -17.64
N ASN A 337 1.11 10.10 -17.62
CA ASN A 337 2.45 10.58 -17.90
C ASN A 337 3.11 9.70 -18.99
N GLY A 338 2.67 9.88 -20.23
CA GLY A 338 3.22 9.15 -21.36
C GLY A 338 2.39 9.19 -22.63
N SER A 339 2.70 8.23 -23.49
CA SER A 339 1.89 7.90 -24.65
C SER A 339 1.41 6.46 -24.45
N PRO A 340 0.12 6.17 -24.66
CA PRO A 340 -0.41 4.83 -24.51
C PRO A 340 0.40 3.83 -25.33
N ALA A 341 0.93 2.81 -24.68
CA ALA A 341 1.57 1.66 -25.31
C ALA A 341 0.57 0.52 -25.46
N ALA A 342 0.75 -0.36 -26.44
CA ALA A 342 0.03 -1.61 -26.44
C ALA A 342 0.43 -2.44 -25.20
N TYR A 343 -0.53 -3.12 -24.58
CA TYR A 343 -0.21 -4.07 -23.52
C TYR A 343 0.78 -5.12 -24.04
N ASN A 344 1.81 -5.37 -23.25
CA ASN A 344 2.75 -6.44 -23.48
C ASN A 344 3.28 -6.92 -22.12
N ILE A 345 3.37 -8.22 -21.93
CA ILE A 345 3.97 -8.81 -20.74
C ILE A 345 5.43 -8.38 -20.52
N GLY A 346 6.14 -8.11 -21.61
CA GLY A 346 7.51 -7.58 -21.64
C GLY A 346 7.59 -6.05 -21.51
N LEU A 347 6.51 -5.34 -21.16
CA LEU A 347 6.61 -3.94 -20.78
C LEU A 347 7.60 -3.79 -19.61
N ALA A 348 8.25 -2.65 -19.57
CA ALA A 348 9.23 -2.35 -18.53
C ALA A 348 8.54 -1.92 -17.23
N TRP A 349 7.84 -2.85 -16.59
CA TRP A 349 6.99 -2.63 -15.41
C TRP A 349 7.72 -1.94 -14.24
N PHE A 350 9.04 -2.04 -14.18
CA PHE A 350 9.86 -1.43 -13.12
C PHE A 350 10.59 -0.14 -13.53
N MET A 351 10.57 0.24 -14.82
CA MET A 351 11.24 1.46 -15.30
C MET A 351 10.32 2.68 -15.12
N LEU A 352 10.15 3.08 -13.86
CA LEU A 352 9.32 4.21 -13.44
C LEU A 352 10.20 5.39 -13.05
N ALA A 353 9.76 6.61 -13.35
CA ALA A 353 10.57 7.81 -13.10
C ALA A 353 10.58 8.23 -11.62
N ASN A 354 9.56 7.84 -10.86
CA ASN A 354 9.46 8.12 -9.42
C ASN A 354 8.66 7.01 -8.70
N GLN A 355 8.59 7.12 -7.37
CA GLN A 355 7.91 6.14 -6.52
C GLN A 355 6.39 6.25 -6.48
N TYR A 356 5.80 7.25 -7.11
CA TYR A 356 4.34 7.47 -7.12
C TYR A 356 3.71 7.05 -8.45
N MET A 357 4.51 6.46 -9.34
CA MET A 357 4.05 6.01 -10.64
C MET A 357 3.65 4.53 -10.66
N GLY A 358 2.76 4.18 -11.59
CA GLY A 358 2.39 2.80 -11.92
C GLY A 358 1.79 2.74 -13.32
N PHE A 359 1.63 1.54 -13.87
CA PHE A 359 0.94 1.34 -15.16
C PHE A 359 -0.54 1.05 -14.94
N GLY A 360 -1.38 1.53 -15.86
CA GLY A 360 -2.83 1.32 -15.84
C GLY A 360 -3.46 1.44 -17.21
N ARG A 361 -4.77 1.22 -17.26
CA ARG A 361 -5.57 1.30 -18.48
C ARG A 361 -5.63 2.72 -19.01
N SER A 362 -5.27 2.92 -20.28
CA SER A 362 -5.33 4.23 -20.93
C SER A 362 -6.04 4.21 -22.28
N LEU A 363 -6.82 5.25 -22.58
CA LEU A 363 -7.39 5.45 -23.91
C LEU A 363 -6.37 6.12 -24.84
N LEU A 364 -6.53 5.94 -26.15
CA LEU A 364 -5.63 6.52 -27.17
C LEU A 364 -5.61 8.06 -27.20
N ILE A 365 -6.53 8.73 -26.49
CA ILE A 365 -6.60 10.18 -26.38
C ILE A 365 -6.19 10.56 -24.95
N PRO A 366 -5.01 11.17 -24.72
CA PRO A 366 -4.59 11.57 -23.39
C PRO A 366 -5.48 12.71 -22.88
N LEU A 367 -6.15 12.48 -21.76
CA LEU A 367 -6.79 13.53 -20.95
C LEU A 367 -5.83 14.01 -19.87
N SER A 368 -6.05 15.21 -19.33
CA SER A 368 -5.28 15.76 -18.20
C SER A 368 -5.48 14.96 -16.91
N TYR A 369 -6.55 14.18 -16.80
CA TYR A 369 -6.91 13.39 -15.62
C TYR A 369 -7.64 12.10 -16.05
N PRO A 370 -7.41 10.94 -15.37
CA PRO A 370 -8.13 9.72 -15.69
C PRO A 370 -9.62 9.87 -15.33
N ASP A 371 -10.48 9.92 -16.33
CA ASP A 371 -11.91 9.77 -16.12
C ASP A 371 -12.27 8.30 -15.79
N ASN A 372 -13.56 8.03 -15.60
CA ASN A 372 -14.08 6.70 -15.26
C ASN A 372 -13.74 5.61 -16.30
N SER A 373 -13.40 5.98 -17.54
CA SER A 373 -13.06 5.03 -18.61
C SER A 373 -11.62 4.48 -18.51
N HIS A 374 -10.78 5.12 -17.69
CA HIS A 374 -9.38 4.75 -17.46
C HIS A 374 -9.19 3.80 -16.27
N ARG A 375 -10.28 3.41 -15.62
CA ARG A 375 -10.22 2.57 -14.41
C ARG A 375 -9.76 1.16 -14.69
N GLY A 376 -9.01 0.64 -13.71
CA GLY A 376 -8.57 -0.74 -13.65
C GLY A 376 -7.26 -1.00 -14.37
N GLN A 377 -6.96 -2.29 -14.47
CA GLN A 377 -5.75 -2.77 -15.13
C GLN A 377 -5.83 -2.59 -16.64
N CYS A 378 -4.69 -2.37 -17.29
CA CYS A 378 -4.62 -2.48 -18.73
C CYS A 378 -4.77 -3.96 -19.16
N ASP A 379 -5.70 -4.20 -20.08
CA ASP A 379 -6.13 -5.54 -20.51
C ASP A 379 -5.67 -5.90 -21.93
N GLY A 380 -4.99 -4.98 -22.62
CA GLY A 380 -4.45 -5.19 -23.96
C GLY A 380 -5.48 -5.33 -25.07
N THR A 381 -6.75 -4.99 -24.81
CA THR A 381 -7.74 -4.92 -25.87
C THR A 381 -7.43 -3.76 -26.83
N ALA A 382 -7.77 -3.93 -28.11
CA ALA A 382 -7.36 -3.01 -29.19
C ALA A 382 -7.82 -1.55 -29.04
N LEU A 383 -8.71 -1.26 -28.08
CA LEU A 383 -9.24 0.08 -27.79
C LEU A 383 -8.62 0.72 -26.54
N THR A 384 -7.88 -0.03 -25.72
CA THR A 384 -7.25 0.49 -24.49
C THR A 384 -5.80 0.05 -24.37
N GLY A 385 -4.89 1.01 -24.36
CA GLY A 385 -3.46 0.79 -24.11
C GLY A 385 -3.13 0.70 -22.62
N CYS A 386 -1.84 0.54 -22.33
CA CYS A 386 -1.24 0.79 -21.03
C CYS A 386 -0.54 2.14 -21.06
N ASP A 387 -0.78 2.98 -20.07
CA ASP A 387 0.03 4.17 -19.84
C ASP A 387 0.48 4.23 -18.38
N ARG A 388 1.46 5.09 -18.12
CA ARG A 388 1.96 5.38 -16.79
C ARG A 388 1.09 6.45 -16.16
N TYR A 389 0.67 6.22 -14.94
CA TYR A 389 -0.02 7.19 -14.09
C TYR A 389 0.94 7.69 -13.04
N ASP A 390 0.97 9.00 -12.83
CA ASP A 390 1.79 9.68 -11.83
C ASP A 390 0.91 10.35 -10.78
N TRP A 391 0.97 9.84 -9.56
CA TRP A 391 0.17 10.31 -8.42
C TRP A 391 0.92 11.29 -7.51
N GLN A 392 1.97 11.94 -8.01
CA GLN A 392 2.53 13.11 -7.34
C GLN A 392 1.51 14.26 -7.34
N LEU A 393 1.40 14.96 -6.21
CA LEU A 393 0.57 16.15 -6.10
C LEU A 393 1.23 17.35 -6.81
N VAL A 394 0.51 18.08 -7.68
CA VAL A 394 1.05 19.26 -8.39
C VAL A 394 0.87 20.55 -7.60
N ASN A 395 1.70 21.58 -7.81
CA ASN A 395 1.69 22.83 -7.02
C ASN A 395 0.78 23.94 -7.61
N THR A 396 0.10 23.67 -8.72
CA THR A 396 -0.63 24.70 -9.49
C THR A 396 -2.11 24.81 -9.15
N ALA A 397 -2.67 23.92 -8.31
CA ALA A 397 -4.09 23.96 -7.99
C ALA A 397 -4.45 25.16 -7.08
N PRO A 398 -5.54 25.90 -7.36
CA PRO A 398 -5.99 27.02 -6.53
C PRO A 398 -6.60 26.58 -5.19
N SER A 399 -6.96 25.30 -5.02
CA SER A 399 -7.49 24.73 -3.78
C SER A 399 -6.39 23.96 -3.03
N PRO A 400 -6.27 24.10 -1.69
CA PRO A 400 -5.34 23.33 -0.88
C PRO A 400 -5.57 21.82 -1.04
N GLY A 401 -6.82 21.34 -1.22
CA GLY A 401 -7.11 19.94 -1.53
C GLY A 401 -6.35 18.94 -0.65
N PHE A 402 -5.72 17.94 -1.26
CA PHE A 402 -4.88 16.97 -0.54
C PHE A 402 -3.50 17.51 -0.11
N ARG A 403 -3.13 18.71 -0.54
CA ARG A 403 -1.86 19.37 -0.18
C ARG A 403 -2.03 20.26 1.03
N ASN A 404 -1.07 20.27 1.95
CA ASN A 404 -1.16 21.08 3.16
C ASN A 404 -2.54 20.94 3.84
N ALA A 405 -3.10 19.74 3.75
CA ALA A 405 -4.42 19.40 4.25
C ALA A 405 -4.51 19.62 5.76
N LEU A 406 -3.36 19.70 6.43
CA LEU A 406 -3.19 19.81 7.87
C LEU A 406 -2.13 20.87 8.19
N SER A 407 -2.43 21.74 9.16
CA SER A 407 -1.46 22.70 9.71
C SER A 407 -0.52 22.04 10.72
N CYS A 408 0.59 22.71 11.06
CA CYS A 408 1.41 22.35 12.22
C CYS A 408 0.54 22.04 13.45
N ALA A 409 0.96 21.07 14.26
CA ALA A 409 0.21 20.63 15.45
C ALA A 409 0.12 21.75 16.50
N GLY A 410 -0.90 22.60 16.42
CA GLY A 410 -1.20 23.61 17.45
C GLY A 410 -1.89 23.03 18.69
N MET A 411 -2.38 21.79 18.61
CA MET A 411 -2.92 21.00 19.71
C MET A 411 -2.66 19.54 19.35
N THR A 412 -1.83 18.83 20.12
CA THR A 412 -1.33 17.47 19.85
C THR A 412 -2.46 16.49 19.53
N PRO A 413 -2.76 16.20 18.25
CA PRO A 413 -3.79 15.23 17.95
C PRO A 413 -3.05 13.88 17.93
N ALA A 414 -2.85 13.33 19.12
CA ALA A 414 -2.39 11.96 19.32
C ALA A 414 -3.51 10.99 18.94
N VAL A 415 -3.18 9.87 18.33
CA VAL A 415 -4.10 8.73 18.19
C VAL A 415 -3.56 7.59 19.03
N THR A 416 -4.47 6.80 19.59
CA THR A 416 -4.14 5.52 20.19
C THR A 416 -4.71 4.40 19.32
N HIS A 417 -3.84 3.53 18.85
CA HIS A 417 -4.22 2.27 18.21
C HIS A 417 -3.92 1.11 19.16
N THR A 418 -4.76 0.07 19.14
CA THR A 418 -4.57 -1.11 19.98
C THR A 418 -4.35 -2.33 19.10
N PHE A 419 -3.10 -2.77 19.05
CA PHE A 419 -2.73 -4.09 18.56
C PHE A 419 -3.04 -5.13 19.64
N THR A 420 -3.00 -6.40 19.27
CA THR A 420 -3.22 -7.50 20.23
C THR A 420 -2.12 -7.59 21.29
N THR A 421 -0.95 -7.02 21.02
CA THR A 421 0.20 -6.94 21.92
C THR A 421 0.18 -5.73 22.84
N GLY A 422 -0.60 -4.70 22.55
CA GLY A 422 -0.68 -3.49 23.35
C GLY A 422 -1.28 -2.28 22.63
N SER A 423 -1.49 -1.21 23.39
CA SER A 423 -1.93 0.09 22.87
C SER A 423 -0.74 1.01 22.68
N TYR A 424 -0.70 1.68 21.53
CA TYR A 424 0.37 2.57 21.10
C TYR A 424 -0.23 3.93 20.78
N THR A 425 0.29 4.97 21.41
CA THR A 425 -0.14 6.35 21.21
C THR A 425 0.93 7.09 20.41
N PHE A 426 0.54 7.61 19.24
CA PHE A 426 1.44 8.26 18.28
C PHE A 426 0.79 9.51 17.69
N LEU A 427 1.61 10.37 17.09
CA LEU A 427 1.13 11.59 16.44
C LEU A 427 0.40 11.28 15.12
N ARG A 428 -0.79 11.86 14.92
CA ARG A 428 -1.65 11.59 13.74
C ARG A 428 -1.11 12.11 12.40
N ASN A 429 -0.26 13.13 12.43
CA ASN A 429 0.13 13.88 11.22
C ASN A 429 1.63 13.83 11.00
N SER A 430 2.25 12.73 11.39
CA SER A 430 3.67 12.54 11.24
C SER A 430 4.02 11.07 11.23
N TYR A 431 5.14 10.74 10.60
CA TYR A 431 5.75 9.43 10.73
C TYR A 431 7.22 9.59 11.11
N GLU A 432 7.74 8.60 11.81
CA GLU A 432 9.12 8.59 12.26
C GLU A 432 10.10 8.44 11.07
N ILE A 433 11.13 9.27 11.07
CA ILE A 433 12.20 9.22 10.07
C ILE A 433 13.21 8.19 10.57
N ALA A 434 13.10 6.97 10.04
CA ALA A 434 13.87 5.75 10.35
C ALA A 434 15.41 5.84 10.17
N THR A 435 16.03 6.93 10.61
CA THR A 435 17.45 7.25 10.47
C THR A 435 18.10 7.61 11.80
N ASP A 436 17.34 7.74 12.88
CA ASP A 436 17.87 8.13 14.19
C ASP A 436 18.16 6.94 15.14
N ALA A 437 17.81 5.71 14.72
CA ALA A 437 18.09 4.44 15.41
C ALA A 437 17.44 4.31 16.80
N LYS A 438 16.37 5.05 17.06
CA LYS A 438 15.53 4.91 18.25
C LYS A 438 14.13 4.46 17.81
N TRP A 439 13.73 3.25 18.21
CA TRP A 439 12.37 2.76 18.03
C TRP A 439 11.82 2.97 16.61
N ASP A 440 12.50 2.42 15.58
CA ASP A 440 12.19 2.66 14.16
C ASP A 440 10.87 2.01 13.66
N LEU A 441 9.76 2.30 14.34
CA LEU A 441 8.39 2.02 13.92
C LEU A 441 7.89 3.23 13.13
N PRO A 442 7.07 3.06 12.09
CA PRO A 442 6.67 4.17 11.23
C PRO A 442 5.73 5.17 11.92
N MET A 443 5.49 5.03 13.22
CA MET A 443 4.64 5.87 14.05
C MET A 443 5.53 6.80 14.86
N CYS A 444 5.35 8.11 14.74
CA CYS A 444 6.10 9.08 15.54
C CYS A 444 5.69 9.00 17.02
N MET A 445 6.60 8.54 17.89
CA MET A 445 6.37 8.31 19.31
C MET A 445 7.60 8.70 20.16
N GLY A 446 7.41 9.45 21.24
CA GLY A 446 8.53 9.78 22.13
C GLY A 446 9.58 10.71 21.49
N ASP A 447 10.83 10.69 22.01
CA ASP A 447 11.92 11.58 21.62
C ASP A 447 12.56 11.21 20.25
N GLU A 448 11.79 11.37 19.17
CA GLU A 448 12.11 10.98 17.78
C GLU A 448 12.12 12.18 16.81
N SER A 449 12.88 12.04 15.71
CA SER A 449 12.75 12.95 14.55
C SER A 449 11.64 12.48 13.63
N CYS A 450 10.64 13.33 13.40
CA CYS A 450 9.44 12.94 12.68
C CYS A 450 9.19 13.79 11.45
N LEU A 451 8.88 13.13 10.33
CA LEU A 451 8.41 13.84 9.16
C LEU A 451 6.95 14.22 9.40
N PHE A 452 6.69 15.51 9.53
CA PHE A 452 5.37 16.09 9.43
C PHE A 452 4.80 15.79 8.04
N THR A 453 3.56 15.29 8.01
CA THR A 453 2.85 14.90 6.79
C THR A 453 1.74 15.90 6.49
N PRO A 454 2.05 17.05 5.89
CA PRO A 454 1.05 18.06 5.56
C PRO A 454 0.10 17.57 4.45
N ASN A 455 0.51 16.58 3.65
CA ASN A 455 -0.30 16.02 2.57
C ASN A 455 -1.03 14.76 3.02
N LEU A 456 -2.20 14.49 2.44
CA LEU A 456 -2.89 13.21 2.62
C LEU A 456 -2.34 12.14 1.66
N GLY A 457 -2.38 10.87 2.09
CA GLY A 457 -2.00 9.73 1.26
C GLY A 457 -0.52 9.41 1.29
N ALA A 458 -0.04 8.66 0.29
CA ALA A 458 1.35 8.21 0.25
C ALA A 458 2.35 9.31 -0.17
N TYR A 459 1.90 10.36 -0.87
CA TYR A 459 2.75 11.44 -1.34
C TYR A 459 2.92 12.51 -0.27
N GLN A 460 4.14 12.67 0.25
CA GLN A 460 4.44 13.59 1.36
C GLN A 460 5.33 14.77 0.94
N GLY A 461 5.44 15.01 -0.37
CA GLY A 461 6.27 16.06 -0.94
C GLY A 461 7.50 15.54 -1.66
N HIS A 462 8.37 16.46 -2.05
CA HIS A 462 9.64 16.17 -2.73
C HIS A 462 10.73 17.18 -2.35
N GLY A 463 11.96 16.91 -2.78
CA GLY A 463 13.13 17.71 -2.40
C GLY A 463 13.85 17.15 -1.17
N GLY A 464 14.72 17.96 -0.55
CA GLY A 464 15.39 17.60 0.69
C GLY A 464 14.46 17.70 1.89
N ILE A 465 14.82 17.01 2.98
CA ILE A 465 14.15 17.14 4.28
C ILE A 465 14.70 18.40 4.96
N VAL A 466 13.81 19.26 5.43
CA VAL A 466 14.10 20.52 6.12
C VAL A 466 13.35 20.58 7.46
N ASP A 467 13.70 21.55 8.29
CA ASP A 467 12.90 21.90 9.47
C ASP A 467 11.51 22.38 9.02
N SER A 468 10.45 21.85 9.64
CA SER A 468 9.07 22.22 9.32
C SER A 468 8.66 23.60 9.83
N GLY A 469 9.43 24.19 10.75
CA GLY A 469 9.04 25.39 11.48
C GLY A 469 7.86 25.17 12.45
N CYS A 470 7.35 23.94 12.57
CA CYS A 470 6.41 23.58 13.63
C CYS A 470 7.15 23.63 14.98
N ALA A 471 6.43 24.00 16.05
CA ALA A 471 7.01 23.97 17.38
C ALA A 471 7.27 22.51 17.81
N ASP A 472 8.49 22.23 18.26
CA ASP A 472 8.85 20.96 18.86
C ASP A 472 7.97 20.66 20.08
N LEU A 473 7.75 19.37 20.35
CA LEU A 473 6.92 18.94 21.48
C LEU A 473 7.70 18.82 22.80
N SER A 474 8.83 19.52 22.96
CA SER A 474 9.82 19.39 24.04
C SER A 474 9.32 19.42 25.50
N ALA A 475 8.03 19.71 25.74
CA ALA A 475 7.39 19.70 27.05
C ALA A 475 6.12 18.80 27.14
N ASP A 476 5.78 18.05 26.09
CA ASP A 476 4.64 17.14 26.10
C ASP A 476 4.97 15.89 26.94
N PRO A 477 4.20 15.56 27.99
CA PRO A 477 4.49 14.44 28.87
C PRO A 477 4.28 13.07 28.21
N THR A 478 3.63 13.02 27.05
CA THR A 478 3.36 11.80 26.27
C THR A 478 4.44 11.57 25.22
N PHE A 479 4.87 12.63 24.53
CA PHE A 479 5.77 12.51 23.38
C PHE A 479 7.18 13.01 23.63
N GLY A 480 7.47 13.77 24.68
CA GLY A 480 8.82 14.30 24.89
C GLY A 480 9.30 15.18 23.71
N ASP A 481 10.59 15.16 23.41
CA ASP A 481 11.26 16.04 22.45
C ASP A 481 11.14 15.54 21.01
N VAL A 482 10.00 15.82 20.37
CA VAL A 482 9.76 15.54 18.93
C VAL A 482 10.24 16.71 18.08
N ASP A 483 11.18 16.42 17.18
CA ASP A 483 11.69 17.35 16.15
C ASP A 483 10.93 17.14 14.83
N PHE A 484 10.16 18.16 14.41
CA PHE A 484 9.36 18.08 13.19
C PHE A 484 10.13 18.52 11.95
N ARG A 485 10.27 17.60 11.02
CA ARG A 485 10.83 17.82 9.69
C ARG A 485 9.75 17.80 8.62
N GLU A 486 10.00 18.41 7.47
CA GLU A 486 9.13 18.31 6.30
C GLU A 486 9.92 18.18 5.00
N MET A 487 9.24 17.84 3.91
CA MET A 487 9.83 17.95 2.58
C MET A 487 9.86 19.42 2.16
N ASN A 488 10.98 19.88 1.58
CA ASN A 488 11.15 21.28 1.14
C ASN A 488 10.03 21.81 0.21
N THR A 489 9.28 20.90 -0.42
CA THR A 489 8.13 21.25 -1.28
C THR A 489 7.03 20.21 -1.16
N ASN A 490 5.78 20.67 -1.00
CA ASN A 490 4.60 19.81 -0.78
C ASN A 490 3.84 19.45 -2.07
N GLY A 491 4.36 19.81 -3.24
CA GLY A 491 3.83 19.39 -4.53
C GLY A 491 4.80 19.76 -5.66
N VAL A 492 4.81 18.97 -6.73
CA VAL A 492 5.69 19.17 -7.89
C VAL A 492 5.27 20.39 -8.72
N PRO A 493 6.21 21.20 -9.25
CA PRO A 493 5.88 22.33 -10.12
C PRO A 493 5.08 21.93 -11.36
#